data_AF-A0A651EXN2-F1
#
_entry.id   AF-A0A651EXN2-F1
#
_cell.length_a   1.000
_cell.length_b   1.000
_cell.length_c   1.000
_cell.angle_alpha   90.00
_cell.angle_beta   90.00
_cell.angle_gamma   90.00
#
_symmetry.space_group_name_H-M   'P 1'
#
loop_
_entity.id
_entity.type
_entity.pdbx_description
1 polymer ?
#
loop_
_entity_poly.entity_id
_entity_poly.type
_entity_poly.pdbx_seq_one_letter_code
_entity_poly.pdbx_strand_id
1 'polypeptide(L)'
;MVSNIPKKSEHAARRANEFIEREKEFHLGFLPTEQPHPLTRNLSSDARASVPDAVRSILSADAELSSVARRAVMSPEFDRLVSVVDMAMNDGGRICFSGCGSTGRLAVILEAMWRKNVPDPSLRDRALSIMTGGERALIRSVENFEDFAEFGARQVRDAELGTGDILIAISEGGETSSVIGTATEALKLGCTVFFVFNNPAHLLRSHIQRSRELIDHPDVTVIDLFSGPMALSGSTRMQATTLAMLVIGTAIEHTCVFGSGNTCGATAESKLANINRYTEIVHALLREDNVRAIARLSEQEADCYQHNGLVTYFASDYLLDIFSDTTERSPTFMLPPFRPAYDDQSPAAWSFAKDPFRSALNAWQAMLGREPRGLDWKAADYSQMNAPEHLISHPPFLDQQEIYSYLIGNEEDMGRVETVQSLAVWTTVRSDAAQLCHTSKISSSYREKFGAHTYLSIGHKDGHTHSNEAEYIDIDLRIPSSGLDLFSHIAVKLIFNCFSTVSMARIGRISSNWMIQVSPTNKKLIDRATRIISHITGMNYRQSCTELFLELENSATTIERTTSPETESPVARVLRRYAANHTEH
;
A
#
# COMPACT_ATOMS: atom_id res chain seq x y z
N MET A 1 2.23 51.47 16.18
CA MET A 1 2.94 50.60 15.22
C MET A 1 2.15 49.30 15.10
N VAL A 2 1.21 49.25 14.16
CA VAL A 2 0.49 48.02 13.82
C VAL A 2 1.39 47.28 12.84
N SER A 3 1.92 46.13 13.26
CA SER A 3 2.84 45.32 12.47
C SER A 3 2.13 44.82 11.21
N ASN A 4 2.65 45.19 10.04
CA ASN A 4 2.28 44.56 8.77
C ASN A 4 2.77 43.11 8.78
N ILE A 5 1.98 42.20 9.35
CA ILE A 5 2.08 40.78 9.03
C ILE A 5 1.64 40.64 7.56
N PRO A 6 2.41 40.00 6.68
CA PRO A 6 2.03 39.85 5.28
C PRO A 6 0.67 39.15 5.17
N LYS A 7 -0.26 39.62 4.31
CA LYS A 7 -1.63 39.05 4.16
C LYS A 7 -1.68 37.52 4.01
N LYS A 8 -0.67 36.90 3.39
CA LYS A 8 -0.54 35.44 3.28
C LYS A 8 -0.36 34.76 4.65
N SER A 9 0.39 35.36 5.56
CA SER A 9 0.60 34.83 6.91
C SER A 9 -0.66 34.86 7.76
N GLU A 10 -1.53 35.87 7.56
CA GLU A 10 -2.83 35.93 8.23
C GLU A 10 -3.81 34.87 7.69
N HIS A 11 -3.83 34.65 6.37
CA HIS A 11 -4.66 33.63 5.74
C HIS A 11 -4.27 32.20 6.14
N ALA A 12 -2.98 31.88 6.10
CA ALA A 12 -2.46 30.58 6.51
C ALA A 12 -2.76 30.30 7.99
N ALA A 13 -2.59 31.29 8.87
CA ALA A 13 -2.93 31.17 10.29
C ALA A 13 -4.43 30.89 10.50
N ARG A 14 -5.30 31.55 9.71
CA ARG A 14 -6.74 31.27 9.75
C ARG A 14 -7.06 29.85 9.33
N ARG A 15 -6.49 29.35 8.22
CA ARG A 15 -6.70 27.96 7.76
C ARG A 15 -6.18 26.93 8.76
N ALA A 16 -5.02 27.19 9.36
CA ALA A 16 -4.48 26.37 10.43
C ALA A 16 -5.44 26.30 11.63
N ASN A 17 -5.99 27.45 12.06
CA ASN A 17 -6.96 27.50 13.15
C ASN A 17 -8.26 26.77 12.79
N GLU A 18 -8.77 26.94 11.57
CA GLU A 18 -9.95 26.22 11.08
C GLU A 18 -9.74 24.71 11.13
N PHE A 19 -8.61 24.20 10.64
CA PHE A 19 -8.26 22.78 10.73
C PHE A 19 -8.20 22.31 12.19
N ILE A 20 -7.44 23.01 13.03
CA ILE A 20 -7.25 22.65 14.45
C ILE A 20 -8.57 22.60 15.23
N GLU A 21 -9.49 23.54 14.94
CA GLU A 21 -10.69 23.71 15.74
C GLU A 21 -11.90 22.94 15.20
N ARG A 22 -11.96 22.71 13.87
CA ARG A 22 -13.12 22.10 13.21
C ARG A 22 -12.88 20.68 12.73
N GLU A 23 -11.65 20.28 12.41
CA GLU A 23 -11.33 18.96 11.83
C GLU A 23 -10.80 17.98 12.88
N LYS A 24 -11.35 18.03 14.10
CA LYS A 24 -10.85 17.27 15.27
C LYS A 24 -10.84 15.75 15.08
N GLU A 25 -11.77 15.21 14.28
CA GLU A 25 -11.83 13.77 13.98
C GLU A 25 -10.66 13.28 13.10
N PHE A 26 -9.85 14.20 12.56
CA PHE A 26 -8.65 13.89 11.76
C PHE A 26 -7.35 14.15 12.52
N HIS A 27 -7.42 14.52 13.81
CA HIS A 27 -6.25 14.62 14.69
C HIS A 27 -5.89 13.24 15.24
N LEU A 28 -5.24 12.43 14.40
CA LEU A 28 -5.04 11.00 14.62
C LEU A 28 -3.74 10.66 15.36
N GLY A 29 -3.00 11.67 15.82
CA GLY A 29 -1.73 11.50 16.53
C GLY A 29 -1.80 10.72 17.85
N PHE A 30 -2.97 10.32 18.34
CA PHE A 30 -3.08 9.41 19.49
C PHE A 30 -3.11 7.92 19.08
N LEU A 31 -3.32 7.63 17.79
CA LEU A 31 -3.36 6.26 17.29
C LEU A 31 -1.95 5.67 17.25
N PRO A 32 -1.74 4.44 17.77
CA PRO A 32 -0.46 3.75 17.68
C PRO A 32 0.11 3.66 16.26
N THR A 33 -0.73 3.46 15.23
CA THR A 33 -0.28 3.41 13.82
C THR A 33 0.34 4.74 13.33
N GLU A 34 0.09 5.85 14.02
CA GLU A 34 0.64 7.18 13.72
C GLU A 34 1.86 7.55 14.60
N GLN A 35 2.27 6.66 15.51
CA GLN A 35 3.43 6.83 16.38
C GLN A 35 4.72 6.31 15.73
N PRO A 36 5.90 6.72 16.24
CA PRO A 36 7.18 6.19 15.78
C PRO A 36 7.48 4.82 16.41
N HIS A 37 7.95 3.88 15.58
CA HIS A 37 8.36 2.57 16.06
C HIS A 37 9.72 2.62 16.78
N PRO A 38 9.84 2.04 18.00
CA PRO A 38 11.10 2.03 18.74
C PRO A 38 12.28 1.37 18.02
N LEU A 39 12.07 0.19 17.41
CA LEU A 39 13.12 -0.54 16.69
C LEU A 39 13.74 0.20 15.50
N THR A 40 13.01 1.12 14.87
CA THR A 40 13.45 1.79 13.64
C THR A 40 13.76 3.26 13.85
N ARG A 41 13.87 3.76 15.09
CA ARG A 41 14.18 5.18 15.37
C ARG A 41 15.39 5.69 14.60
N ASN A 42 16.39 4.84 14.36
CA ASN A 42 17.61 5.19 13.66
C ASN A 42 17.58 4.88 12.15
N LEU A 43 16.42 4.54 11.56
CA LEU A 43 16.33 4.04 10.18
C LEU A 43 17.08 4.91 9.16
N SER A 44 16.90 6.24 9.20
CA SER A 44 17.61 7.16 8.29
C SER A 44 19.14 7.26 8.54
N SER A 45 19.62 7.12 9.78
CA SER A 45 21.06 7.09 10.07
C SER A 45 21.66 5.73 9.71
N ASP A 46 20.94 4.65 9.98
CA ASP A 46 21.34 3.29 9.65
C ASP A 46 21.42 3.13 8.14
N ALA A 47 20.44 3.62 7.36
CA ALA A 47 20.49 3.55 5.90
C ALA A 47 21.71 4.27 5.29
N ARG A 48 22.23 5.30 5.96
CA ARG A 48 23.44 6.03 5.55
C ARG A 48 24.73 5.34 5.99
N ALA A 49 24.75 4.76 7.19
CA ALA A 49 25.94 4.15 7.78
C ALA A 49 26.12 2.67 7.41
N SER A 50 25.02 1.92 7.38
CA SER A 50 24.94 0.47 7.20
C SER A 50 23.55 0.07 6.69
N VAL A 51 23.41 -0.06 5.36
CA VAL A 51 22.16 -0.51 4.71
C VAL A 51 21.67 -1.86 5.27
N PRO A 52 22.53 -2.85 5.55
CA PRO A 52 22.11 -4.07 6.24
C PRO A 52 21.42 -3.82 7.58
N ASP A 53 21.85 -2.86 8.38
CA ASP A 53 21.21 -2.55 9.68
C ASP A 53 19.82 -1.92 9.48
N ALA A 54 19.67 -1.03 8.48
CA ALA A 54 18.37 -0.50 8.11
C ALA A 54 17.40 -1.62 7.69
N VAL A 55 17.86 -2.56 6.85
CA VAL A 55 17.09 -3.76 6.45
C VAL A 55 16.70 -4.60 7.66
N ARG A 56 17.66 -4.92 8.55
CA ARG A 56 17.38 -5.68 9.78
C ARG A 56 16.34 -4.99 10.66
N SER A 57 16.41 -3.66 10.80
CA SER A 57 15.48 -2.91 11.65
C SER A 57 14.03 -3.01 11.17
N ILE A 58 13.79 -2.92 9.85
CA ILE A 58 12.45 -3.06 9.26
C ILE A 58 11.94 -4.50 9.41
N LEU A 59 12.75 -5.49 9.02
CA LEU A 59 12.37 -6.90 9.12
C LEU A 59 12.16 -7.35 10.57
N SER A 60 12.84 -6.73 11.54
CA SER A 60 12.63 -6.98 12.96
C SER A 60 11.26 -6.47 13.43
N ALA A 61 10.78 -5.33 12.91
CA ALA A 61 9.42 -4.87 13.16
C ALA A 61 8.37 -5.81 12.53
N ASP A 62 8.64 -6.37 11.35
CA ASP A 62 7.78 -7.38 10.75
C ASP A 62 7.74 -8.67 11.60
N ALA A 63 8.84 -9.07 12.25
CA ALA A 63 8.87 -10.23 13.12
C ALA A 63 7.92 -10.13 14.33
N GLU A 64 7.62 -8.91 14.81
CA GLU A 64 6.69 -8.69 15.92
C GLU A 64 5.23 -9.10 15.57
N LEU A 65 4.89 -9.13 14.28
CA LEU A 65 3.55 -9.45 13.79
C LEU A 65 3.12 -10.87 14.10
N SER A 66 4.06 -11.81 14.26
CA SER A 66 3.75 -13.20 14.63
C SER A 66 2.95 -13.28 15.93
N SER A 67 3.28 -12.43 16.91
CA SER A 67 2.58 -12.41 18.20
C SER A 67 1.14 -11.93 18.07
N VAL A 68 0.91 -10.95 17.19
CA VAL A 68 -0.40 -10.35 16.93
C VAL A 68 -1.27 -11.31 16.14
N ALA A 69 -0.71 -11.90 15.08
CA ALA A 69 -1.41 -12.87 14.24
C ALA A 69 -1.84 -14.11 15.04
N ARG A 70 -0.99 -14.62 15.95
CA ARG A 70 -1.36 -15.72 16.86
C ARG A 70 -2.59 -15.39 17.71
N ARG A 71 -2.66 -14.18 18.27
CA ARG A 71 -3.83 -13.76 19.06
C ARG A 71 -5.07 -13.68 18.17
N ALA A 72 -4.95 -13.07 16.99
CA ALA A 72 -6.05 -12.90 16.06
C ALA A 72 -6.63 -14.24 15.58
N VAL A 73 -5.80 -15.19 15.13
CA VAL A 73 -6.30 -16.50 14.64
C VAL A 73 -6.90 -17.39 15.73
N MET A 74 -6.58 -17.13 16.99
CA MET A 74 -7.15 -17.85 18.14
C MET A 74 -8.43 -17.20 18.68
N SER A 75 -8.90 -16.12 18.07
CA SER A 75 -10.10 -15.40 18.52
C SER A 75 -11.40 -16.06 18.03
N PRO A 76 -12.51 -15.94 18.79
CA PRO A 76 -13.84 -16.34 18.33
C PRO A 76 -14.28 -15.62 17.05
N GLU A 77 -13.85 -14.37 16.87
CA GLU A 77 -14.17 -13.56 15.69
C GLU A 77 -13.52 -14.12 14.42
N PHE A 78 -12.31 -14.66 14.53
CA PHE A 78 -11.67 -15.39 13.45
C PHE A 78 -12.42 -16.69 13.11
N ASP A 79 -12.80 -17.49 14.12
CA ASP A 79 -13.55 -18.72 13.88
C ASP A 79 -14.91 -18.44 13.26
N ARG A 80 -15.55 -17.33 13.65
CA ARG A 80 -16.76 -16.82 13.01
C ARG A 80 -16.51 -16.47 11.55
N LEU A 81 -15.42 -15.78 11.22
CA LEU A 81 -15.06 -15.46 9.83
C LEU A 81 -14.98 -16.73 8.97
N VAL A 82 -14.24 -17.75 9.41
CA VAL A 82 -14.14 -19.04 8.70
C VAL A 82 -15.52 -19.64 8.48
N SER A 83 -16.32 -19.75 9.54
CA SER A 83 -17.65 -20.39 9.47
C SER A 83 -18.64 -19.66 8.56
N VAL A 84 -18.62 -18.32 8.56
CA VAL A 84 -19.53 -17.51 7.75
C VAL A 84 -19.16 -17.60 6.27
N VAL A 85 -17.86 -17.64 5.95
CA VAL A 85 -17.42 -17.87 4.57
C VAL A 85 -17.89 -19.24 4.07
N ASP A 86 -17.76 -20.30 4.87
CA ASP A 86 -18.27 -21.62 4.49
C ASP A 86 -19.78 -21.63 4.22
N MET A 87 -20.57 -20.99 5.11
CA MET A 87 -22.02 -20.88 4.93
C MET A 87 -22.37 -20.11 3.66
N ALA A 88 -21.76 -18.94 3.45
CA ALA A 88 -22.03 -18.12 2.27
C ALA A 88 -21.68 -18.85 0.98
N MET A 89 -20.56 -19.57 0.91
CA MET A 89 -20.20 -20.32 -0.29
C MET A 89 -21.19 -21.46 -0.57
N ASN A 90 -21.66 -22.17 0.46
CA ASN A 90 -22.67 -23.23 0.32
C ASN A 90 -24.04 -22.69 -0.13
N ASP A 91 -24.43 -21.51 0.38
CA ASP A 91 -25.72 -20.87 0.08
C ASP A 91 -25.69 -20.03 -1.21
N GLY A 92 -24.54 -19.98 -1.90
CA GLY A 92 -24.38 -19.25 -3.15
C GLY A 92 -24.23 -17.73 -2.98
N GLY A 93 -23.81 -17.26 -1.81
CA GLY A 93 -23.38 -15.88 -1.54
C GLY A 93 -21.96 -15.58 -2.06
N ARG A 94 -21.52 -14.34 -1.84
CA ARG A 94 -20.19 -13.85 -2.25
C ARG A 94 -19.41 -13.30 -1.06
N ILE A 95 -18.08 -13.26 -1.20
CA ILE A 95 -17.17 -12.57 -0.29
C ILE A 95 -16.59 -11.33 -0.96
N CYS A 96 -16.79 -10.16 -0.36
CA CYS A 96 -16.27 -8.89 -0.83
C CYS A 96 -15.21 -8.35 0.13
N PHE A 97 -14.00 -8.12 -0.38
CA PHE A 97 -12.95 -7.39 0.34
C PHE A 97 -13.04 -5.90 0.03
N SER A 98 -13.04 -5.04 1.03
CA SER A 98 -13.17 -3.60 0.83
C SER A 98 -12.04 -2.83 1.49
N GLY A 99 -11.50 -1.82 0.82
CA GLY A 99 -10.46 -0.96 1.36
C GLY A 99 -10.23 0.33 0.57
N CYS A 100 -9.26 1.12 1.05
CA CYS A 100 -8.78 2.34 0.43
C CYS A 100 -7.25 2.38 0.40
N GLY A 101 -6.66 2.94 -0.66
CA GLY A 101 -5.21 2.99 -0.84
C GLY A 101 -4.59 1.60 -0.72
N SER A 102 -3.63 1.44 0.18
CA SER A 102 -2.96 0.17 0.47
C SER A 102 -3.91 -0.98 0.82
N THR A 103 -4.94 -0.73 1.65
CA THR A 103 -5.97 -1.75 1.95
C THR A 103 -6.86 -2.07 0.76
N GLY A 104 -7.10 -1.10 -0.13
CA GLY A 104 -7.82 -1.32 -1.38
C GLY A 104 -7.02 -2.21 -2.34
N ARG A 105 -5.70 -1.99 -2.45
CA ARG A 105 -4.82 -2.88 -3.22
C ARG A 105 -4.75 -4.28 -2.59
N LEU A 106 -4.71 -4.37 -1.26
CA LEU A 106 -4.82 -5.65 -0.56
C LEU A 106 -6.14 -6.36 -0.87
N ALA A 107 -7.26 -5.65 -0.90
CA ALA A 107 -8.57 -6.23 -1.25
C ALA A 107 -8.56 -6.85 -2.66
N VAL A 108 -7.96 -6.16 -3.64
CA VAL A 108 -7.80 -6.69 -5.00
C VAL A 108 -6.84 -7.89 -5.03
N ILE A 109 -5.74 -7.85 -4.27
CA ILE A 109 -4.80 -8.98 -4.14
C ILE A 109 -5.52 -10.21 -3.57
N LEU A 110 -6.32 -10.06 -2.50
CA LEU A 110 -7.07 -11.17 -1.90
C LEU A 110 -8.10 -11.77 -2.87
N GLU A 111 -8.78 -10.94 -3.66
CA GLU A 111 -9.66 -11.43 -4.73
C GLU A 111 -8.87 -12.19 -5.81
N ALA A 112 -7.75 -11.65 -6.28
CA ALA A 112 -6.93 -12.28 -7.31
C ALA A 112 -6.36 -13.63 -6.81
N MET A 113 -5.92 -13.70 -5.55
CA MET A 113 -5.49 -14.93 -4.88
C MET A 113 -6.60 -15.98 -4.85
N TRP A 114 -7.83 -15.59 -4.49
CA TRP A 114 -8.99 -16.48 -4.53
C TRP A 114 -9.25 -17.00 -5.94
N ARG A 115 -9.40 -16.11 -6.91
CA ARG A 115 -9.71 -16.46 -8.31
C ARG A 115 -8.69 -17.42 -8.91
N LYS A 116 -7.41 -17.20 -8.62
CA LYS A 116 -6.30 -18.02 -9.14
C LYS A 116 -6.28 -19.41 -8.51
N ASN A 117 -6.52 -19.52 -7.20
CA ASN A 117 -6.18 -20.72 -6.43
C ASN A 117 -7.36 -21.52 -5.91
N VAL A 118 -8.61 -21.01 -5.99
CA VAL A 118 -9.77 -21.76 -5.55
C VAL A 118 -9.88 -23.09 -6.32
N PRO A 119 -9.98 -24.24 -5.62
CA PRO A 119 -9.98 -25.55 -6.28
C PRO A 119 -11.18 -25.79 -7.20
N ASP A 120 -12.36 -25.32 -6.78
CA ASP A 120 -13.58 -25.38 -7.59
C ASP A 120 -13.69 -24.13 -8.50
N PRO A 121 -13.56 -24.28 -9.83
CA PRO A 121 -13.65 -23.15 -10.75
C PRO A 121 -14.98 -22.39 -10.69
N SER A 122 -16.09 -23.03 -10.26
CA SER A 122 -17.40 -22.40 -10.14
C SER A 122 -17.46 -21.36 -9.03
N LEU A 123 -16.52 -21.42 -8.07
CA LEU A 123 -16.41 -20.47 -6.97
C LEU A 123 -15.53 -19.26 -7.30
N ARG A 124 -14.85 -19.22 -8.45
CA ARG A 124 -13.92 -18.12 -8.81
C ARG A 124 -14.59 -16.75 -8.77
N ASP A 125 -15.81 -16.66 -9.29
CA ASP A 125 -16.57 -15.41 -9.35
C ASP A 125 -17.35 -15.10 -8.04
N ARG A 126 -17.14 -15.89 -6.98
CA ARG A 126 -17.71 -15.66 -5.64
C ARG A 126 -16.89 -14.73 -4.78
N ALA A 127 -15.67 -14.38 -5.19
CA ALA A 127 -14.88 -13.32 -4.57
C ALA A 127 -14.92 -12.04 -5.41
N LEU A 128 -15.02 -10.90 -4.74
CA LEU A 128 -14.90 -9.58 -5.34
C LEU A 128 -14.17 -8.60 -4.42
N SER A 129 -13.78 -7.45 -4.96
CA SER A 129 -13.14 -6.38 -4.20
C SER A 129 -13.74 -5.02 -4.51
N ILE A 130 -13.72 -4.14 -3.49
CA ILE A 130 -14.04 -2.73 -3.58
C ILE A 130 -12.80 -1.94 -3.16
N MET A 131 -12.16 -1.30 -4.13
CA MET A 131 -11.13 -0.29 -3.89
C MET A 131 -11.74 1.10 -4.03
N THR A 132 -11.62 1.93 -2.99
CA THR A 132 -12.07 3.33 -3.04
C THR A 132 -11.42 4.05 -4.23
N GLY A 133 -12.23 4.57 -5.15
CA GLY A 133 -11.76 5.21 -6.40
C GLY A 133 -11.60 4.26 -7.60
N GLY A 134 -12.02 3.00 -7.49
CA GLY A 134 -11.96 2.00 -8.56
C GLY A 134 -10.56 1.42 -8.77
N GLU A 135 -10.42 0.46 -9.69
CA GLU A 135 -9.14 -0.22 -9.91
C GLU A 135 -8.09 0.61 -10.64
N ARG A 136 -8.48 1.77 -11.20
CA ARG A 136 -7.51 2.80 -11.62
C ARG A 136 -6.62 3.26 -10.45
N ALA A 137 -7.10 3.16 -9.21
CA ALA A 137 -6.30 3.44 -8.03
C ALA A 137 -5.20 2.40 -7.74
N LEU A 138 -5.23 1.22 -8.37
CA LEU A 138 -4.10 0.25 -8.33
C LEU A 138 -2.82 0.88 -8.88
N ILE A 139 -2.96 1.75 -9.88
CA ILE A 139 -1.86 2.35 -10.65
C ILE A 139 -1.60 3.79 -10.24
N ARG A 140 -2.67 4.54 -9.96
CA ARG A 140 -2.57 5.95 -9.60
C ARG A 140 -3.67 6.33 -8.62
N SER A 141 -3.28 6.63 -7.38
CA SER A 141 -4.18 7.04 -6.31
C SER A 141 -5.14 8.15 -6.74
N VAL A 142 -6.36 8.10 -6.21
CA VAL A 142 -7.41 9.09 -6.44
C VAL A 142 -7.51 9.95 -5.19
N GLU A 143 -7.24 11.24 -5.32
CA GLU A 143 -7.17 12.14 -4.17
C GLU A 143 -8.54 12.37 -3.53
N ASN A 144 -8.58 12.45 -2.21
CA ASN A 144 -9.74 12.82 -1.38
C ASN A 144 -10.96 11.88 -1.40
N PHE A 145 -10.98 10.83 -2.23
CA PHE A 145 -12.11 9.89 -2.24
C PHE A 145 -12.27 9.16 -0.90
N GLU A 146 -11.18 8.95 -0.16
CA GLU A 146 -11.17 8.27 1.14
C GLU A 146 -11.97 9.00 2.22
N ASP A 147 -12.16 10.32 2.08
CA ASP A 147 -12.86 11.16 3.04
C ASP A 147 -14.39 11.05 2.90
N PHE A 148 -14.91 10.45 1.82
CA PHE A 148 -16.34 10.36 1.53
C PHE A 148 -16.91 8.96 1.81
N ALA A 149 -17.65 8.83 2.91
CA ALA A 149 -18.39 7.61 3.24
C ALA A 149 -19.38 7.20 2.13
N GLU A 150 -20.04 8.19 1.52
CA GLU A 150 -21.05 7.93 0.49
C GLU A 150 -20.45 7.32 -0.79
N PHE A 151 -19.17 7.59 -1.09
CA PHE A 151 -18.50 6.98 -2.24
C PHE A 151 -18.30 5.48 -2.01
N GLY A 152 -17.90 5.09 -0.80
CA GLY A 152 -17.85 3.68 -0.40
C GLY A 152 -19.24 3.02 -0.45
N ALA A 153 -20.26 3.67 0.11
CA ALA A 153 -21.62 3.18 0.05
C ALA A 153 -22.11 2.97 -1.39
N ARG A 154 -21.82 3.90 -2.30
CA ARG A 154 -22.14 3.76 -3.72
C ARG A 154 -21.45 2.56 -4.36
N GLN A 155 -20.18 2.32 -4.08
CA GLN A 155 -19.47 1.16 -4.63
C GLN A 155 -20.03 -0.19 -4.14
N VAL A 156 -20.58 -0.25 -2.92
CA VAL A 156 -21.31 -1.44 -2.43
C VAL A 156 -22.57 -1.70 -3.24
N ARG A 157 -23.33 -0.63 -3.57
CA ARG A 157 -24.51 -0.72 -4.42
C ARG A 157 -24.15 -1.10 -5.87
N ASP A 158 -23.09 -0.52 -6.41
CA ASP A 158 -22.60 -0.85 -7.76
C ASP A 158 -22.06 -2.29 -7.85
N ALA A 159 -21.55 -2.84 -6.75
CA ALA A 159 -21.17 -4.25 -6.64
C ALA A 159 -22.38 -5.20 -6.43
N GLU A 160 -23.59 -4.62 -6.33
CA GLU A 160 -24.87 -5.31 -6.14
C GLU A 160 -24.86 -6.23 -4.91
N LEU A 161 -24.14 -5.86 -3.85
CA LEU A 161 -24.08 -6.65 -2.62
C LEU A 161 -25.44 -6.69 -1.90
N GLY A 162 -25.73 -7.80 -1.24
CA GLY A 162 -26.96 -7.95 -0.49
C GLY A 162 -26.96 -9.10 0.51
N THR A 163 -28.16 -9.56 0.85
CA THR A 163 -28.38 -10.66 1.80
C THR A 163 -27.67 -11.92 1.35
N GLY A 164 -26.94 -12.56 2.28
CA GLY A 164 -26.12 -13.75 2.00
C GLY A 164 -24.69 -13.45 1.57
N ASP A 165 -24.37 -12.20 1.21
CA ASP A 165 -22.99 -11.78 0.94
C ASP A 165 -22.26 -11.38 2.23
N ILE A 166 -20.94 -11.44 2.17
CA ILE A 166 -20.01 -11.04 3.23
C ILE A 166 -19.23 -9.82 2.75
N LEU A 167 -19.12 -8.79 3.59
CA LEU A 167 -18.19 -7.68 3.39
C LEU A 167 -17.11 -7.71 4.48
N ILE A 168 -15.85 -7.81 4.08
CA ILE A 168 -14.69 -7.61 4.94
C ILE A 168 -14.14 -6.21 4.67
N ALA A 169 -14.51 -5.27 5.54
CA ALA A 169 -14.06 -3.89 5.50
C ALA A 169 -12.68 -3.77 6.19
N ILE A 170 -11.64 -3.52 5.39
CA ILE A 170 -10.25 -3.42 5.83
C ILE A 170 -9.86 -1.95 5.90
N SER A 171 -9.63 -1.43 7.10
CA SER A 171 -9.14 -0.06 7.32
C SER A 171 -7.96 -0.11 8.28
N GLU A 172 -6.73 0.09 7.80
CA GLU A 172 -5.51 -0.01 8.63
C GLU A 172 -5.62 0.80 9.93
N GLY A 173 -6.07 2.05 9.83
CA GLY A 173 -6.26 2.91 11.00
C GLY A 173 -7.56 2.63 11.76
N GLY A 174 -8.61 2.14 11.09
CA GLY A 174 -9.95 1.97 11.64
C GLY A 174 -10.82 3.23 11.54
N GLU A 175 -10.34 4.30 10.88
CA GLU A 175 -11.04 5.58 10.74
C GLU A 175 -11.37 6.00 9.31
N THR A 176 -11.04 5.21 8.29
CA THR A 176 -11.21 5.61 6.89
C THR A 176 -12.69 5.77 6.53
N SER A 177 -13.14 6.98 6.18
CA SER A 177 -14.55 7.29 5.98
C SER A 177 -15.19 6.45 4.86
N SER A 178 -14.53 6.30 3.71
CA SER A 178 -15.05 5.51 2.60
C SER A 178 -15.25 4.03 2.98
N VAL A 179 -14.32 3.43 3.72
CA VAL A 179 -14.40 2.03 4.17
C VAL A 179 -15.47 1.84 5.24
N ILE A 180 -15.65 2.81 6.15
CA ILE A 180 -16.79 2.79 7.09
C ILE A 180 -18.12 2.92 6.31
N GLY A 181 -18.12 3.69 5.23
CA GLY A 181 -19.25 3.81 4.31
C GLY A 181 -19.61 2.49 3.61
N THR A 182 -18.61 1.71 3.16
CA THR A 182 -18.87 0.38 2.57
C THR A 182 -19.47 -0.57 3.61
N ALA A 183 -18.90 -0.62 4.81
CA ALA A 183 -19.41 -1.43 5.91
C ALA A 183 -20.85 -1.06 6.29
N THR A 184 -21.12 0.24 6.45
CA THR A 184 -22.44 0.75 6.83
C THR A 184 -23.50 0.44 5.78
N GLU A 185 -23.17 0.58 4.49
CA GLU A 185 -24.13 0.27 3.42
C GLU A 185 -24.37 -1.23 3.28
N ALA A 186 -23.33 -2.05 3.41
CA ALA A 186 -23.46 -3.50 3.37
C ALA A 186 -24.38 -4.02 4.49
N LEU A 187 -24.29 -3.44 5.70
CA LEU A 187 -25.23 -3.73 6.80
C LEU A 187 -26.67 -3.42 6.42
N LYS A 188 -26.94 -2.26 5.81
CA LYS A 188 -28.30 -1.88 5.36
C LYS A 188 -28.87 -2.84 4.32
N LEU A 189 -28.02 -3.40 3.47
CA LEU A 189 -28.39 -4.36 2.43
C LEU A 189 -28.45 -5.82 2.93
N GLY A 190 -28.18 -6.05 4.23
CA GLY A 190 -28.29 -7.36 4.87
C GLY A 190 -27.06 -8.26 4.70
N CYS A 191 -25.91 -7.69 4.32
CA CYS A 191 -24.65 -8.44 4.28
C CYS A 191 -24.17 -8.76 5.70
N THR A 192 -23.40 -9.83 5.85
CA THR A 192 -22.59 -10.05 7.06
C THR A 192 -21.32 -9.21 6.98
N VAL A 193 -21.02 -8.42 8.01
CA VAL A 193 -19.91 -7.46 7.97
C VAL A 193 -18.82 -7.77 9.00
N PHE A 194 -17.58 -7.82 8.52
CA PHE A 194 -16.37 -7.86 9.33
C PHE A 194 -15.62 -6.53 9.20
N PHE A 195 -15.18 -5.96 10.32
CA PHE A 195 -14.37 -4.75 10.34
C PHE A 195 -12.97 -5.04 10.88
N VAL A 196 -11.94 -4.84 10.04
CA VAL A 196 -10.55 -5.24 10.30
C VAL A 196 -9.66 -4.01 10.33
N PHE A 197 -8.93 -3.80 11.43
CA PHE A 197 -8.08 -2.63 11.64
C PHE A 197 -6.92 -2.88 12.62
N ASN A 198 -5.94 -1.98 12.69
CA ASN A 198 -4.66 -2.19 13.40
C ASN A 198 -4.44 -1.28 14.62
N ASN A 199 -5.47 -0.58 15.08
CA ASN A 199 -5.45 0.19 16.33
C ASN A 199 -6.33 -0.46 17.41
N PRO A 200 -6.06 -0.23 18.70
CA PRO A 200 -6.91 -0.76 19.75
C PRO A 200 -8.36 -0.28 19.60
N ALA A 201 -9.32 -1.20 19.56
CA ALA A 201 -10.73 -0.88 19.33
C ALA A 201 -11.27 0.18 20.32
N HIS A 202 -10.84 0.12 21.59
CA HIS A 202 -11.28 1.07 22.61
C HIS A 202 -10.83 2.53 22.35
N LEU A 203 -9.69 2.74 21.71
CA LEU A 203 -9.22 4.09 21.34
C LEU A 203 -10.07 4.68 20.22
N LEU A 204 -10.30 3.88 19.17
CA LEU A 204 -11.19 4.24 18.06
C LEU A 204 -12.59 4.60 18.58
N ARG A 205 -13.16 3.71 19.41
CA ARG A 205 -14.47 3.88 20.04
C ARG A 205 -14.58 5.17 20.87
N SER A 206 -13.53 5.51 21.61
CA SER A 206 -13.56 6.66 22.53
C SER A 206 -13.39 8.00 21.80
N HIS A 207 -12.62 8.03 20.72
CA HIS A 207 -12.16 9.28 20.10
C HIS A 207 -12.75 9.59 18.72
N ILE A 208 -13.25 8.59 17.99
CA ILE A 208 -13.69 8.76 16.60
C ILE A 208 -15.14 8.26 16.47
N GLN A 209 -16.07 9.19 16.19
CA GLN A 209 -17.49 8.89 16.22
C GLN A 209 -17.87 7.85 15.16
N ARG A 210 -17.44 8.06 13.91
CA ARG A 210 -17.73 7.14 12.79
C ARG A 210 -17.20 5.72 13.03
N SER A 211 -16.05 5.58 13.69
CA SER A 211 -15.51 4.27 14.07
C SER A 211 -16.30 3.65 15.21
N ARG A 212 -16.68 4.43 16.23
CA ARG A 212 -17.53 3.97 17.34
C ARG A 212 -18.85 3.41 16.85
N GLU A 213 -19.53 4.11 15.94
CA GLU A 213 -20.84 3.69 15.42
C GLU A 213 -20.78 2.30 14.76
N LEU A 214 -19.72 2.03 13.99
CA LEU A 214 -19.52 0.73 13.36
C LEU A 214 -19.05 -0.35 14.35
N ILE A 215 -18.12 -0.01 15.25
CA ILE A 215 -17.58 -0.95 16.26
C ILE A 215 -18.66 -1.40 17.26
N ASP A 216 -19.55 -0.50 17.66
CA ASP A 216 -20.62 -0.79 18.62
C ASP A 216 -21.86 -1.41 17.95
N HIS A 217 -21.88 -1.56 16.62
CA HIS A 217 -23.00 -2.15 15.90
C HIS A 217 -23.09 -3.67 16.19
N PRO A 218 -24.25 -4.19 16.62
CA PRO A 218 -24.38 -5.59 17.07
C PRO A 218 -24.11 -6.63 15.97
N ASP A 219 -24.37 -6.26 14.71
CA ASP A 219 -24.18 -7.15 13.56
C ASP A 219 -22.78 -7.05 12.91
N VAL A 220 -21.87 -6.24 13.47
CA VAL A 220 -20.49 -6.13 12.99
C VAL A 220 -19.59 -7.04 13.82
N THR A 221 -18.80 -7.87 13.13
CA THR A 221 -17.72 -8.63 13.78
C THR A 221 -16.41 -7.88 13.65
N VAL A 222 -15.83 -7.45 14.77
CA VAL A 222 -14.57 -6.69 14.79
C VAL A 222 -13.38 -7.63 14.90
N ILE A 223 -12.41 -7.51 13.98
CA ILE A 223 -11.12 -8.19 14.06
C ILE A 223 -10.05 -7.14 14.38
N ASP A 224 -9.72 -7.02 15.67
CA ASP A 224 -8.68 -6.12 16.16
C ASP A 224 -7.29 -6.73 15.92
N LEU A 225 -6.56 -6.14 14.97
CA LEU A 225 -5.20 -6.51 14.59
C LEU A 225 -4.17 -5.54 15.15
N PHE A 226 -4.38 -5.04 16.38
CA PHE A 226 -3.48 -4.09 17.02
C PHE A 226 -2.01 -4.55 16.97
N SER A 227 -1.25 -3.87 16.10
CA SER A 227 0.14 -4.20 15.78
C SER A 227 1.16 -3.24 16.39
N GLY A 228 0.71 -2.11 16.96
CA GLY A 228 1.59 -1.04 17.39
C GLY A 228 1.98 -0.10 16.23
N PRO A 229 3.03 0.71 16.42
CA PRO A 229 3.58 1.60 15.40
C PRO A 229 4.05 0.86 14.14
N MET A 230 4.11 1.57 13.01
CA MET A 230 4.69 1.06 11.77
C MET A 230 6.19 1.31 11.73
N ALA A 231 6.98 0.41 11.11
CA ALA A 231 8.43 0.56 10.96
C ALA A 231 8.82 1.92 10.34
N LEU A 232 8.04 2.37 9.37
CA LEU A 232 8.03 3.75 8.90
C LEU A 232 6.76 4.42 9.42
N SER A 233 6.91 5.41 10.30
CA SER A 233 5.80 5.99 11.07
C SER A 233 4.66 6.48 10.17
N GLY A 234 3.45 5.95 10.34
CA GLY A 234 2.27 6.25 9.51
C GLY A 234 2.20 5.52 8.17
N SER A 235 3.18 4.68 7.81
CA SER A 235 3.20 3.90 6.56
C SER A 235 2.51 2.55 6.76
N THR A 236 1.18 2.59 6.75
CA THR A 236 0.32 1.43 7.00
C THR A 236 0.34 0.39 5.86
N ARG A 237 0.86 0.76 4.69
CA ARG A 237 1.25 -0.16 3.60
C ARG A 237 2.20 -1.28 4.04
N MET A 238 2.89 -1.12 5.17
CA MET A 238 3.87 -2.07 5.70
C MET A 238 3.18 -3.11 6.61
N GLN A 239 3.39 -3.01 7.93
CA GLN A 239 2.98 -4.02 8.90
C GLN A 239 1.47 -4.27 8.92
N ALA A 240 0.67 -3.20 8.81
CA ALA A 240 -0.78 -3.30 8.95
C ALA A 240 -1.41 -4.16 7.84
N THR A 241 -1.08 -3.91 6.57
CA THR A 241 -1.55 -4.74 5.45
C THR A 241 -0.90 -6.12 5.39
N THR A 242 0.36 -6.27 5.83
CA THR A 242 0.97 -7.61 5.97
C THR A 242 0.17 -8.46 6.95
N LEU A 243 -0.22 -7.88 8.10
CA LEU A 243 -0.99 -8.58 9.12
C LEU A 243 -2.42 -8.88 8.65
N ALA A 244 -3.09 -7.93 7.98
CA ALA A 244 -4.42 -8.16 7.41
C ALA A 244 -4.38 -9.26 6.33
N MET A 245 -3.38 -9.26 5.44
CA MET A 245 -3.17 -10.32 4.44
C MET A 245 -2.99 -11.68 5.11
N LEU A 246 -2.12 -11.76 6.13
CA LEU A 246 -1.84 -13.00 6.85
C LEU A 246 -3.08 -13.55 7.55
N VAL A 247 -3.82 -12.72 8.29
CA VAL A 247 -4.98 -13.16 9.07
C VAL A 247 -6.16 -13.50 8.17
N ILE A 248 -6.53 -12.62 7.23
CA ILE A 248 -7.64 -12.87 6.31
C ILE A 248 -7.33 -14.06 5.38
N GLY A 249 -6.11 -14.11 4.82
CA GLY A 249 -5.66 -15.23 4.00
C GLY A 249 -5.68 -16.55 4.77
N THR A 250 -5.23 -16.55 6.04
CA THR A 250 -5.31 -17.75 6.89
C THR A 250 -6.76 -18.17 7.15
N ALA A 251 -7.69 -17.23 7.36
CA ALA A 251 -9.10 -17.56 7.51
C ALA A 251 -9.65 -18.25 6.26
N ILE A 252 -9.37 -17.69 5.08
CA ILE A 252 -9.82 -18.23 3.80
C ILE A 252 -9.25 -19.63 3.55
N GLU A 253 -7.95 -19.85 3.78
CA GLU A 253 -7.33 -21.17 3.61
C GLU A 253 -7.87 -22.26 4.54
N HIS A 254 -8.55 -21.87 5.62
CA HIS A 254 -9.17 -22.79 6.59
C HIS A 254 -10.66 -23.03 6.36
N THR A 255 -11.22 -22.46 5.29
CA THR A 255 -12.59 -22.76 4.84
C THR A 255 -12.63 -24.13 4.15
N CYS A 256 -13.80 -24.76 4.12
CA CYS A 256 -14.07 -25.99 3.38
C CYS A 256 -13.76 -25.86 1.89
N VAL A 257 -13.77 -24.64 1.35
CA VAL A 257 -13.40 -24.33 -0.04
C VAL A 257 -11.98 -24.83 -0.38
N PHE A 258 -11.07 -24.80 0.58
CA PHE A 258 -9.68 -25.24 0.43
C PHE A 258 -9.39 -26.58 1.13
N GLY A 259 -10.39 -27.19 1.76
CA GLY A 259 -10.27 -28.48 2.45
C GLY A 259 -10.30 -29.68 1.49
N SER A 260 -9.54 -30.73 1.80
CA SER A 260 -9.63 -32.02 1.10
C SER A 260 -10.49 -33.00 1.91
N GLY A 261 -11.75 -33.20 1.50
CA GLY A 261 -12.66 -34.24 2.02
C GLY A 261 -13.10 -34.05 3.48
N ASN A 262 -14.35 -33.60 3.69
CA ASN A 262 -15.18 -33.63 4.92
C ASN A 262 -14.55 -33.32 6.30
N THR A 263 -13.28 -32.93 6.38
CA THR A 263 -12.61 -32.44 7.58
C THR A 263 -12.69 -30.92 7.54
N CYS A 264 -13.85 -30.44 7.95
CA CYS A 264 -14.21 -29.03 8.04
C CYS A 264 -13.66 -28.45 9.35
N GLY A 265 -13.10 -27.24 9.31
CA GLY A 265 -12.82 -26.45 10.51
C GLY A 265 -11.35 -26.25 10.86
N ALA A 266 -11.05 -25.04 11.31
CA ALA A 266 -9.71 -24.59 11.65
C ALA A 266 -9.30 -25.10 13.05
N THR A 267 -8.55 -26.21 13.12
CA THR A 267 -7.94 -26.62 14.39
C THR A 267 -6.98 -25.55 14.90
N ALA A 268 -6.80 -25.44 16.22
CA ALA A 268 -5.79 -24.51 16.78
C ALA A 268 -4.39 -24.76 16.19
N GLU A 269 -4.03 -26.03 15.98
CA GLU A 269 -2.75 -26.42 15.39
C GLU A 269 -2.58 -25.93 13.95
N SER A 270 -3.58 -26.13 13.09
CA SER A 270 -3.52 -25.70 11.68
C SER A 270 -3.48 -24.17 11.54
N LYS A 271 -4.26 -23.46 12.37
CA LYS A 271 -4.24 -21.99 12.42
C LYS A 271 -2.86 -21.46 12.79
N LEU A 272 -2.25 -22.03 13.84
CA LEU A 272 -0.91 -21.66 14.29
C LEU A 272 0.18 -22.08 13.29
N ALA A 273 -0.03 -23.13 12.49
CA ALA A 273 0.92 -23.55 11.46
C ALA A 273 1.14 -22.46 10.39
N ASN A 274 0.08 -21.76 9.96
CA ASN A 274 0.24 -20.63 9.03
C ASN A 274 1.03 -19.47 9.66
N ILE A 275 0.86 -19.23 10.96
CA ILE A 275 1.65 -18.18 11.65
C ILE A 275 3.11 -18.62 11.86
N ASN A 276 3.35 -19.91 12.07
CA ASN A 276 4.71 -20.47 12.11
C ASN A 276 5.41 -20.29 10.75
N ARG A 277 4.72 -20.61 9.64
CA ARG A 277 5.23 -20.39 8.28
C ARG A 277 5.58 -18.93 7.99
N TYR A 278 4.75 -17.99 8.42
CA TYR A 278 5.08 -16.56 8.37
C TYR A 278 6.37 -16.24 9.15
N THR A 279 6.46 -16.75 10.38
CA THR A 279 7.63 -16.55 11.26
C THR A 279 8.90 -17.11 10.61
N GLU A 280 8.82 -18.28 9.99
CA GLU A 280 9.93 -18.91 9.26
C GLU A 280 10.42 -18.03 8.09
N ILE A 281 9.51 -17.42 7.33
CA ILE A 281 9.86 -16.51 6.23
C ILE A 281 10.61 -15.28 6.77
N VAL A 282 10.09 -14.63 7.81
CA VAL A 282 10.73 -13.43 8.38
C VAL A 282 12.10 -13.78 8.96
N HIS A 283 12.22 -14.89 9.68
CA HIS A 283 13.51 -15.36 10.19
C HIS A 283 14.49 -15.70 9.06
N ALA A 284 14.02 -16.29 7.96
CA ALA A 284 14.85 -16.55 6.80
C ALA A 284 15.31 -15.25 6.14
N LEU A 285 14.44 -14.24 6.02
CA LEU A 285 14.80 -12.91 5.53
C LEU A 285 15.84 -12.21 6.41
N LEU A 286 15.81 -12.45 7.73
CA LEU A 286 16.77 -11.92 8.71
C LEU A 286 18.14 -12.62 8.69
N ARG A 287 18.30 -13.71 7.94
CA ARG A 287 19.63 -14.33 7.75
C ARG A 287 20.57 -13.35 7.06
N GLU A 288 21.85 -13.40 7.44
CA GLU A 288 22.87 -12.41 7.02
C GLU A 288 23.02 -12.29 5.50
N ASP A 289 22.96 -13.40 4.80
CA ASP A 289 23.00 -13.49 3.34
C ASP A 289 21.80 -12.80 2.68
N ASN A 290 20.58 -13.06 3.18
CA ASN A 290 19.35 -12.43 2.66
C ASN A 290 19.28 -10.94 2.99
N VAL A 291 19.69 -10.53 4.20
CA VAL A 291 19.81 -9.11 4.58
C VAL A 291 20.75 -8.38 3.62
N ARG A 292 21.92 -8.97 3.29
CA ARG A 292 22.87 -8.38 2.35
C ARG A 292 22.33 -8.32 0.93
N ALA A 293 21.59 -9.34 0.48
CA ALA A 293 20.94 -9.34 -0.83
C ALA A 293 19.91 -8.19 -0.95
N ILE A 294 19.06 -8.02 0.06
CA ILE A 294 18.08 -6.93 0.12
C ILE A 294 18.77 -5.57 0.21
N ALA A 295 19.84 -5.46 1.01
CA ALA A 295 20.62 -4.23 1.12
C ALA A 295 21.23 -3.84 -0.22
N ARG A 296 21.82 -4.79 -0.95
CA ARG A 296 22.39 -4.56 -2.28
C ARG A 296 21.34 -4.08 -3.29
N LEU A 297 20.12 -4.66 -3.26
CA LEU A 297 19.02 -4.19 -4.10
C LEU A 297 18.61 -2.76 -3.75
N SER A 298 18.56 -2.44 -2.44
CA SER A 298 18.25 -1.08 -1.95
C SER A 298 19.31 -0.06 -2.40
N GLU A 299 20.59 -0.46 -2.37
CA GLU A 299 21.71 0.36 -2.84
C GLU A 299 21.62 0.61 -4.34
N GLN A 300 21.42 -0.42 -5.16
CA GLN A 300 21.29 -0.28 -6.61
C GLN A 300 20.12 0.63 -7.01
N GLU A 301 18.98 0.51 -6.35
CA GLU A 301 17.84 1.39 -6.60
C GLU A 301 18.12 2.85 -6.17
N ALA A 302 18.68 3.05 -4.97
CA ALA A 302 19.05 4.38 -4.49
C ALA A 302 20.08 5.05 -5.42
N ASP A 303 21.10 4.31 -5.84
CA ASP A 303 22.14 4.78 -6.74
C ASP A 303 21.54 5.13 -8.12
N CYS A 304 20.60 4.33 -8.63
CA CYS A 304 19.87 4.64 -9.87
C CYS A 304 19.18 6.01 -9.77
N TYR A 305 18.44 6.26 -8.68
CA TYR A 305 17.76 7.54 -8.47
C TYR A 305 18.71 8.73 -8.29
N GLN A 306 19.83 8.55 -7.59
CA GLN A 306 20.83 9.60 -7.41
C GLN A 306 21.48 10.03 -8.73
N HIS A 307 21.49 9.15 -9.72
CA HIS A 307 21.93 9.43 -11.08
C HIS A 307 20.76 9.75 -12.02
N ASN A 308 19.59 10.14 -11.52
CA ASN A 308 18.41 10.46 -12.33
C ASN A 308 17.92 9.32 -13.26
N GLY A 309 18.30 8.08 -12.94
CA GLY A 309 17.77 6.89 -13.60
C GLY A 309 16.39 6.50 -13.07
N LEU A 310 15.68 5.68 -13.84
CA LEU A 310 14.38 5.12 -13.46
C LEU A 310 14.48 3.60 -13.32
N VAL A 311 13.72 3.00 -12.41
CA VAL A 311 13.74 1.55 -12.17
C VAL A 311 12.49 0.88 -12.72
N THR A 312 12.65 -0.01 -13.72
CA THR A 312 11.56 -0.81 -14.27
C THR A 312 11.63 -2.24 -13.75
N TYR A 313 10.60 -2.66 -13.04
CA TYR A 313 10.41 -4.03 -12.55
C TYR A 313 9.68 -4.85 -13.60
N PHE A 314 10.28 -5.95 -14.05
CA PHE A 314 9.67 -6.89 -14.97
C PHE A 314 9.30 -8.18 -14.22
N ALA A 315 8.02 -8.58 -14.31
CA ALA A 315 7.53 -9.79 -13.65
C ALA A 315 6.33 -10.39 -14.42
N SER A 316 6.26 -11.73 -14.51
CA SER A 316 5.06 -12.45 -14.99
C SER A 316 4.08 -12.75 -13.86
N ASP A 317 4.62 -13.12 -12.69
CA ASP A 317 3.87 -13.53 -11.51
C ASP A 317 4.08 -12.50 -10.41
N TYR A 318 3.08 -12.34 -9.53
CA TYR A 318 3.09 -11.38 -8.42
C TYR A 318 3.28 -9.92 -8.87
N LEU A 319 2.97 -9.61 -10.13
CA LEU A 319 3.01 -8.25 -10.67
C LEU A 319 2.10 -7.30 -9.87
N LEU A 320 0.97 -7.81 -9.35
CA LEU A 320 0.04 -7.03 -8.52
C LEU A 320 0.66 -6.59 -7.19
N ASP A 321 1.46 -7.46 -6.56
CA ASP A 321 2.18 -7.16 -5.32
C ASP A 321 3.24 -6.10 -5.57
N ILE A 322 3.94 -6.18 -6.70
CA ILE A 322 4.93 -5.18 -7.13
C ILE A 322 4.24 -3.84 -7.40
N PHE A 323 3.10 -3.83 -8.11
CA PHE A 323 2.29 -2.62 -8.32
C PHE A 323 1.86 -1.97 -7.01
N SER A 324 1.48 -2.79 -6.02
CA SER A 324 1.07 -2.31 -4.71
C SER A 324 2.19 -1.51 -4.04
N ASP A 325 3.43 -2.03 -4.08
CA ASP A 325 4.59 -1.31 -3.56
C ASP A 325 4.90 -0.06 -4.40
N THR A 326 5.09 -0.20 -5.72
CA THR A 326 5.56 0.91 -6.58
C THR A 326 4.59 2.08 -6.62
N THR A 327 3.28 1.82 -6.56
CA THR A 327 2.26 2.87 -6.58
C THR A 327 2.22 3.62 -5.26
N GLU A 328 2.39 2.93 -4.12
CA GLU A 328 2.39 3.55 -2.79
C GLU A 328 3.61 4.45 -2.54
N ARG A 329 4.68 4.31 -3.32
CA ARG A 329 5.84 5.21 -3.21
C ARG A 329 5.50 6.66 -3.55
N SER A 330 4.52 6.88 -4.44
CA SER A 330 4.11 8.24 -4.83
C SER A 330 3.54 9.04 -3.65
N PRO A 331 2.47 8.62 -2.96
CA PRO A 331 1.96 9.37 -1.80
C PRO A 331 2.91 9.32 -0.57
N THR A 332 3.68 8.25 -0.41
CA THR A 332 4.57 8.03 0.74
C THR A 332 5.83 8.90 0.71
N PHE A 333 6.42 9.07 -0.48
CA PHE A 333 7.72 9.73 -0.67
C PHE A 333 7.68 10.89 -1.65
N MET A 334 6.49 11.27 -2.09
CA MET A 334 6.23 12.32 -3.09
C MET A 334 6.96 12.10 -4.42
N LEU A 335 6.95 10.84 -4.88
CA LEU A 335 7.46 10.49 -6.20
C LEU A 335 6.41 10.76 -7.29
N PRO A 336 6.84 11.04 -8.54
CA PRO A 336 5.91 11.13 -9.67
C PRO A 336 5.03 9.88 -9.77
N PRO A 337 3.70 10.03 -9.89
CA PRO A 337 2.80 8.91 -10.08
C PRO A 337 2.96 8.31 -11.47
N PHE A 338 2.33 7.16 -11.70
CA PHE A 338 2.29 6.56 -13.02
C PHE A 338 1.45 7.46 -13.93
N ARG A 339 1.78 7.49 -15.22
CA ARG A 339 1.07 8.31 -16.21
C ARG A 339 0.51 7.42 -17.33
N PRO A 340 -0.65 7.76 -17.89
CA PRO A 340 -1.19 7.04 -19.03
C PRO A 340 -0.32 7.29 -20.28
N ALA A 341 -0.41 6.41 -21.28
CA ALA A 341 0.42 6.47 -22.50
C ALA A 341 0.28 7.78 -23.29
N TYR A 342 -0.89 8.43 -23.18
CA TYR A 342 -1.18 9.69 -23.87
C TYR A 342 -0.66 10.93 -23.13
N ASP A 343 -0.19 10.80 -21.88
CA ASP A 343 0.38 11.90 -21.10
C ASP A 343 1.90 11.95 -21.30
N ASP A 344 2.34 12.80 -22.22
CA ASP A 344 3.76 13.02 -22.51
C ASP A 344 4.37 14.19 -21.70
N GLN A 345 3.54 14.97 -20.99
CA GLN A 345 3.95 16.18 -20.26
C GLN A 345 4.36 15.89 -18.81
N SER A 346 3.65 14.99 -18.13
CA SER A 346 3.93 14.67 -16.74
C SER A 346 5.26 13.94 -16.58
N PRO A 347 6.02 14.17 -15.50
CA PRO A 347 7.26 13.44 -15.25
C PRO A 347 7.00 11.93 -15.12
N ALA A 348 7.91 11.12 -15.67
CA ALA A 348 7.83 9.66 -15.55
C ALA A 348 7.99 9.20 -14.09
N ALA A 349 7.25 8.15 -13.72
CA ALA A 349 7.36 7.53 -12.41
C ALA A 349 8.79 7.02 -12.16
N TRP A 350 9.33 7.19 -10.95
CA TRP A 350 10.68 6.72 -10.63
C TRP A 350 10.78 5.19 -10.65
N SER A 351 9.74 4.50 -10.18
CA SER A 351 9.58 3.05 -10.27
C SER A 351 8.36 2.71 -11.13
N PHE A 352 8.46 1.70 -11.98
CA PHE A 352 7.34 1.20 -12.79
C PHE A 352 7.37 -0.32 -12.87
N ALA A 353 6.21 -0.98 -12.99
CA ALA A 353 6.10 -2.44 -13.06
C ALA A 353 5.49 -2.87 -14.40
N LYS A 354 6.05 -3.91 -15.04
CA LYS A 354 5.64 -4.41 -16.35
C LYS A 354 5.60 -5.93 -16.43
N ASP A 355 4.65 -6.45 -17.20
CA ASP A 355 4.64 -7.82 -17.72
C ASP A 355 5.39 -7.85 -19.07
N PRO A 356 6.59 -8.46 -19.16
CA PRO A 356 7.34 -8.49 -20.41
C PRO A 356 6.81 -9.52 -21.43
N PHE A 357 5.82 -10.34 -21.06
CA PHE A 357 5.32 -11.46 -21.86
C PHE A 357 3.98 -11.18 -22.54
N ARG A 358 3.21 -10.23 -22.03
CA ARG A 358 1.82 -9.95 -22.45
C ARG A 358 1.66 -8.50 -22.84
N SER A 359 0.73 -8.18 -23.75
CA SER A 359 0.26 -6.80 -23.94
C SER A 359 -0.42 -6.29 -22.66
N ALA A 360 -0.56 -4.98 -22.49
CA ALA A 360 -1.14 -4.36 -21.31
C ALA A 360 -2.54 -4.90 -21.01
N LEU A 361 -3.39 -5.07 -22.03
CA LEU A 361 -4.72 -5.65 -21.88
C LEU A 361 -4.67 -7.08 -21.31
N ASN A 362 -3.82 -7.93 -21.89
CA ASN A 362 -3.66 -9.32 -21.44
C ASN A 362 -2.96 -9.40 -20.06
N ALA A 363 -2.08 -8.45 -19.73
CA ALA A 363 -1.40 -8.36 -18.45
C ALA A 363 -2.39 -8.03 -17.32
N TRP A 364 -3.30 -7.06 -17.54
CA TRP A 364 -4.38 -6.75 -16.60
C TRP A 364 -5.28 -7.96 -16.32
N GLN A 365 -5.74 -8.61 -17.39
CA GLN A 365 -6.58 -9.81 -17.27
C GLN A 365 -5.87 -10.95 -16.54
N ALA A 366 -4.60 -11.21 -16.88
CA ALA A 366 -3.81 -12.28 -16.26
C ALA A 366 -3.55 -12.01 -14.76
N MET A 367 -3.31 -10.75 -14.41
CA MET A 367 -3.01 -10.33 -13.04
C MET A 367 -4.25 -10.37 -12.14
N LEU A 368 -5.41 -9.96 -12.64
CA LEU A 368 -6.66 -9.88 -11.87
C LEU A 368 -7.50 -11.17 -11.96
N GLY A 369 -7.23 -12.03 -12.93
CA GLY A 369 -8.07 -13.20 -13.25
C GLY A 369 -9.46 -12.82 -13.79
N ARG A 370 -9.60 -11.58 -14.27
CA ARG A 370 -10.81 -10.98 -14.87
C ARG A 370 -10.46 -9.61 -15.49
N GLU A 371 -11.43 -9.02 -16.16
CA GLU A 371 -11.40 -7.62 -16.59
C GLU A 371 -11.24 -6.65 -15.38
N PRO A 372 -10.47 -5.56 -15.53
CA PRO A 372 -10.39 -4.52 -14.52
C PRO A 372 -11.72 -3.75 -14.38
N ARG A 373 -12.04 -3.32 -13.17
CA ARG A 373 -13.28 -2.58 -12.82
C ARG A 373 -13.00 -1.11 -12.55
N GLY A 374 -13.43 -0.26 -13.47
CA GLY A 374 -13.43 1.20 -13.31
C GLY A 374 -14.68 1.72 -12.56
N LEU A 375 -14.76 3.04 -12.42
CA LEU A 375 -15.96 3.75 -11.98
C LEU A 375 -16.48 4.64 -13.11
N ASP A 376 -17.66 4.34 -13.62
CA ASP A 376 -18.28 5.07 -14.74
C ASP A 376 -19.18 6.23 -14.30
N TRP A 377 -19.04 6.67 -13.04
CA TRP A 377 -19.84 7.71 -12.40
C TRP A 377 -19.84 9.01 -13.20
N LYS A 378 -21.03 9.57 -13.41
CA LYS A 378 -21.25 10.84 -14.11
C LYS A 378 -21.47 11.98 -13.10
N ALA A 379 -21.50 13.22 -13.58
CA ALA A 379 -21.77 14.39 -12.75
C ALA A 379 -23.05 14.25 -11.90
N ALA A 380 -24.09 13.61 -12.45
CA ALA A 380 -25.32 13.33 -11.73
C ALA A 380 -25.12 12.38 -10.54
N ASP A 381 -24.26 11.37 -10.66
CA ASP A 381 -23.93 10.45 -9.57
C ASP A 381 -23.20 11.19 -8.45
N TYR A 382 -22.19 12.01 -8.79
CA TYR A 382 -21.49 12.84 -7.82
C TYR A 382 -22.43 13.82 -7.12
N SER A 383 -23.37 14.41 -7.85
CA SER A 383 -24.40 15.29 -7.27
C SER A 383 -25.31 14.55 -6.29
N GLN A 384 -25.74 13.33 -6.61
CA GLN A 384 -26.56 12.51 -5.70
C GLN A 384 -25.81 12.12 -4.42
N MET A 385 -24.49 11.91 -4.52
CA MET A 385 -23.63 11.61 -3.38
C MET A 385 -23.21 12.86 -2.59
N ASN A 386 -23.72 14.06 -2.92
CA ASN A 386 -23.32 15.33 -2.34
C ASN A 386 -21.81 15.57 -2.39
N ALA A 387 -21.17 15.18 -3.50
CA ALA A 387 -19.75 15.41 -3.73
C ALA A 387 -19.44 16.92 -3.81
N PRO A 388 -18.20 17.34 -3.54
CA PRO A 388 -17.76 18.71 -3.79
C PRO A 388 -17.99 19.15 -5.24
N GLU A 389 -18.29 20.43 -5.43
CA GLU A 389 -18.60 21.02 -6.74
C GLU A 389 -17.54 20.74 -7.81
N HIS A 390 -16.26 20.65 -7.46
CA HIS A 390 -15.19 20.34 -8.41
C HIS A 390 -15.30 18.91 -8.98
N LEU A 391 -15.76 17.92 -8.20
CA LEU A 391 -15.99 16.55 -8.68
C LEU A 391 -17.27 16.45 -9.51
N ILE A 392 -18.27 17.29 -9.23
CA ILE A 392 -19.51 17.36 -10.01
C ILE A 392 -19.24 17.99 -11.37
N SER A 393 -18.56 19.14 -11.38
CA SER A 393 -18.25 19.90 -12.60
C SER A 393 -17.18 19.24 -13.46
N HIS A 394 -16.22 18.54 -12.84
CA HIS A 394 -15.13 17.85 -13.52
C HIS A 394 -14.94 16.43 -12.96
N PRO A 395 -15.87 15.49 -13.25
CA PRO A 395 -15.73 14.10 -12.84
C PRO A 395 -14.40 13.50 -13.33
N PRO A 396 -13.64 12.82 -12.46
CA PRO A 396 -12.40 12.17 -12.89
C PRO A 396 -12.69 11.00 -13.84
N PHE A 397 -11.80 10.78 -14.80
CA PHE A 397 -11.80 9.59 -15.65
C PHE A 397 -11.28 8.41 -14.84
N LEU A 398 -12.19 7.53 -14.40
CA LEU A 398 -11.88 6.36 -13.58
C LEU A 398 -12.38 5.06 -14.24
N ASP A 399 -12.81 5.13 -15.49
CA ASP A 399 -13.39 3.99 -16.22
C ASP A 399 -12.34 2.95 -16.61
N GLN A 400 -12.82 1.85 -17.19
CA GLN A 400 -11.97 0.76 -17.63
C GLN A 400 -10.98 1.16 -18.74
N GLN A 401 -11.37 2.09 -19.63
CA GLN A 401 -10.52 2.51 -20.75
C GLN A 401 -9.30 3.29 -20.24
N GLU A 402 -9.50 4.12 -19.21
CA GLU A 402 -8.40 4.80 -18.52
C GLU A 402 -7.39 3.80 -17.94
N ILE A 403 -7.84 2.69 -17.34
CA ILE A 403 -6.94 1.65 -16.79
C ILE A 403 -6.07 1.04 -17.90
N TYR A 404 -6.66 0.77 -19.07
CA TYR A 404 -5.94 0.20 -20.21
C TYR A 404 -4.95 1.15 -20.87
N SER A 405 -5.02 2.45 -20.58
CA SER A 405 -4.07 3.42 -21.13
C SER A 405 -2.68 3.34 -20.52
N TYR A 406 -2.48 2.60 -19.41
CA TYR A 406 -1.17 2.44 -18.78
C TYR A 406 -0.40 1.27 -19.41
N LEU A 407 0.83 1.53 -19.88
CA LEU A 407 1.67 0.58 -20.64
C LEU A 407 2.35 -0.47 -19.75
N ILE A 408 1.54 -1.26 -19.05
CA ILE A 408 1.98 -2.27 -18.10
C ILE A 408 2.43 -3.58 -18.76
N GLY A 409 2.23 -3.75 -20.07
CA GLY A 409 2.62 -4.96 -20.79
C GLY A 409 3.98 -4.84 -21.47
N ASN A 410 4.15 -5.60 -22.54
CA ASN A 410 5.37 -5.67 -23.35
C ASN A 410 5.52 -4.50 -24.33
N GLU A 411 4.59 -3.55 -24.33
CA GLU A 411 4.68 -2.33 -25.12
C GLU A 411 5.95 -1.55 -24.79
N GLU A 412 6.53 -0.89 -25.78
CA GLU A 412 7.63 0.04 -25.55
C GLU A 412 7.11 1.31 -24.87
N ASP A 413 7.83 1.76 -23.85
CA ASP A 413 7.59 3.05 -23.20
C ASP A 413 8.89 3.84 -23.25
N MET A 414 8.95 4.80 -24.18
CA MET A 414 10.15 5.60 -24.44
C MET A 414 10.59 6.39 -23.20
N GLY A 415 9.65 6.80 -22.36
CA GLY A 415 9.95 7.48 -21.09
C GLY A 415 10.70 6.62 -20.07
N ARG A 416 10.88 5.31 -20.34
CA ARG A 416 11.61 4.37 -19.48
C ARG A 416 13.01 4.02 -20.01
N VAL A 417 13.16 4.02 -21.33
CA VAL A 417 14.34 3.48 -22.04
C VAL A 417 15.27 4.57 -22.58
N GLU A 418 14.87 5.83 -22.57
CA GLU A 418 15.69 6.95 -23.04
C GLU A 418 16.79 7.37 -22.05
N THR A 419 16.60 7.10 -20.76
CA THR A 419 17.59 7.41 -19.73
C THR A 419 18.61 6.30 -19.63
N VAL A 420 19.82 6.55 -20.16
CA VAL A 420 20.98 5.61 -20.16
C VAL A 420 21.37 5.12 -18.77
N GLN A 421 20.87 5.73 -17.69
CA GLN A 421 21.12 5.34 -16.30
C GLN A 421 19.97 4.55 -15.65
N SER A 422 18.93 4.19 -16.41
CA SER A 422 17.82 3.36 -15.92
C SER A 422 18.23 1.93 -15.62
N LEU A 423 17.58 1.36 -14.60
CA LEU A 423 17.76 0.00 -14.12
C LEU A 423 16.57 -0.88 -14.51
N ALA A 424 16.83 -2.03 -15.12
CA ALA A 424 15.83 -3.09 -15.31
C ALA A 424 16.00 -4.17 -14.23
N VAL A 425 14.95 -4.42 -13.45
CA VAL A 425 14.92 -5.47 -12.43
C VAL A 425 13.98 -6.59 -12.85
N TRP A 426 14.54 -7.74 -13.21
CA TRP A 426 13.82 -8.93 -13.63
C TRP A 426 13.50 -9.78 -12.42
N THR A 427 12.24 -9.82 -12.01
CA THR A 427 11.81 -10.45 -10.77
C THR A 427 11.19 -11.82 -11.05
N THR A 428 11.69 -12.85 -10.35
CA THR A 428 11.14 -14.21 -10.38
C THR A 428 10.89 -14.70 -8.96
N VAL A 429 9.83 -15.48 -8.77
CA VAL A 429 9.40 -15.98 -7.46
C VAL A 429 9.17 -17.48 -7.57
N ARG A 430 9.65 -18.26 -6.59
CA ARG A 430 9.67 -19.74 -6.62
C ARG A 430 10.33 -20.29 -7.90
N SER A 431 11.52 -19.79 -8.21
CA SER A 431 12.21 -20.05 -9.48
C SER A 431 12.26 -21.54 -9.86
N ASP A 432 11.66 -21.89 -10.99
CA ASP A 432 12.07 -23.05 -11.77
C ASP A 432 13.10 -22.64 -12.84
N ALA A 433 13.92 -23.58 -13.31
CA ALA A 433 14.96 -23.30 -14.30
C ALA A 433 14.37 -22.84 -15.66
N ALA A 434 13.12 -23.18 -15.96
CA ALA A 434 12.47 -22.85 -17.23
C ALA A 434 12.05 -21.37 -17.29
N GLN A 435 11.48 -20.84 -16.22
CA GLN A 435 11.09 -19.44 -16.07
C GLN A 435 12.32 -18.52 -16.07
N LEU A 436 13.41 -18.94 -15.40
CA LEU A 436 14.69 -18.24 -15.45
C LEU A 436 15.26 -18.22 -16.88
N CYS A 437 15.25 -19.36 -17.59
CA CYS A 437 15.70 -19.45 -18.98
C CYS A 437 14.86 -18.55 -19.90
N HIS A 438 13.54 -18.56 -19.75
CA HIS A 438 12.64 -17.72 -20.55
C HIS A 438 12.88 -16.22 -20.28
N THR A 439 13.05 -15.85 -19.01
CA THR A 439 13.41 -14.50 -18.57
C THR A 439 14.76 -14.07 -19.17
N SER A 440 15.76 -14.95 -19.19
CA SER A 440 17.07 -14.65 -19.78
C SER A 440 16.98 -14.36 -21.29
N LYS A 441 16.13 -15.08 -22.03
CA LYS A 441 15.92 -14.84 -23.47
C LYS A 441 15.25 -13.51 -23.74
N ILE A 442 14.20 -13.16 -23.00
CA ILE A 442 13.51 -11.87 -23.21
C ILE A 442 14.37 -10.71 -22.73
N SER A 443 15.00 -10.83 -21.55
CA SER A 443 15.87 -9.76 -21.05
C SER A 443 17.02 -9.42 -22.00
N SER A 444 17.49 -10.39 -22.79
CA SER A 444 18.50 -10.14 -23.84
C SER A 444 18.03 -9.15 -24.90
N SER A 445 16.73 -9.09 -25.25
CA SER A 445 16.20 -8.10 -26.21
C SER A 445 16.02 -6.71 -25.60
N TYR A 446 16.03 -6.59 -24.27
CA TYR A 446 15.99 -5.32 -23.54
C TYR A 446 17.38 -4.85 -23.08
N ARG A 447 18.44 -5.64 -23.30
CA ARG A 447 19.78 -5.37 -22.75
C ARG A 447 20.38 -4.05 -23.21
N GLU A 448 20.08 -3.66 -24.44
CA GLU A 448 20.57 -2.40 -25.03
C GLU A 448 19.68 -1.20 -24.65
N LYS A 449 18.52 -1.43 -24.01
CA LYS A 449 17.51 -0.41 -23.69
C LYS A 449 17.65 0.17 -22.27
N PHE A 450 18.50 -0.42 -21.43
CA PHE A 450 18.73 0.00 -20.04
C PHE A 450 20.23 0.11 -19.76
N GLY A 451 20.58 1.00 -18.84
CA GLY A 451 21.97 1.18 -18.42
C GLY A 451 22.49 0.05 -17.55
N ALA A 452 21.60 -0.56 -16.78
CA ALA A 452 21.91 -1.65 -15.86
C ALA A 452 20.78 -2.68 -15.81
N HIS A 453 21.17 -3.92 -15.53
CA HIS A 453 20.26 -5.05 -15.37
C HIS A 453 20.51 -5.73 -14.03
N THR A 454 19.43 -6.15 -13.37
CA THR A 454 19.48 -6.97 -12.17
C THR A 454 18.42 -8.05 -12.26
N TYR A 455 18.79 -9.28 -11.94
CA TYR A 455 17.90 -10.43 -11.86
C TYR A 455 17.65 -10.71 -10.39
N LEU A 456 16.44 -10.38 -9.93
CA LEU A 456 15.98 -10.64 -8.58
C LEU A 456 15.29 -12.00 -8.53
N SER A 457 15.87 -12.94 -7.80
CA SER A 457 15.26 -14.25 -7.55
C SER A 457 14.80 -14.34 -6.09
N ILE A 458 13.53 -14.68 -5.87
CA ILE A 458 12.95 -14.90 -4.55
C ILE A 458 12.50 -16.36 -4.46
N GLY A 459 13.29 -17.20 -3.79
CA GLY A 459 13.04 -18.64 -3.77
C GLY A 459 14.28 -19.42 -3.32
N HIS A 460 14.14 -20.76 -3.22
CA HIS A 460 15.26 -21.59 -2.77
C HIS A 460 16.29 -21.76 -3.88
N LYS A 461 17.58 -21.69 -3.52
CA LYS A 461 18.68 -21.99 -4.44
C LYS A 461 18.89 -23.50 -4.58
N ASP A 462 18.46 -24.08 -5.70
CA ASP A 462 18.73 -25.50 -6.04
C ASP A 462 20.14 -25.70 -6.64
N GLY A 463 21.17 -25.14 -5.99
CA GLY A 463 22.58 -25.34 -6.38
C GLY A 463 22.99 -24.77 -7.74
N HIS A 464 22.13 -23.98 -8.41
CA HIS A 464 22.47 -23.29 -9.64
C HIS A 464 23.39 -22.09 -9.36
N THR A 465 24.56 -22.11 -9.98
CA THR A 465 25.49 -20.96 -10.02
C THR A 465 25.20 -20.12 -11.26
N HIS A 466 24.96 -18.82 -11.08
CA HIS A 466 24.73 -17.90 -12.19
C HIS A 466 26.02 -17.62 -12.95
N SER A 467 25.93 -17.45 -14.28
CA SER A 467 27.09 -17.17 -15.13
C SER A 467 27.72 -15.79 -14.89
N ASN A 468 26.97 -14.85 -14.29
CA ASN A 468 27.42 -13.52 -13.92
C ASN A 468 26.85 -13.11 -12.55
N GLU A 469 27.47 -13.55 -11.45
CA GLU A 469 27.00 -13.28 -10.08
C GLU A 469 26.76 -11.79 -9.77
N ALA A 470 27.42 -10.87 -10.49
CA ALA A 470 27.26 -9.43 -10.32
C ALA A 470 25.92 -8.88 -10.84
N GLU A 471 25.17 -9.61 -11.68
CA GLU A 471 23.85 -9.17 -12.14
C GLU A 471 22.70 -9.84 -11.35
N TYR A 472 22.99 -10.83 -10.50
CA TYR A 472 21.97 -11.57 -9.76
C TYR A 472 21.92 -11.16 -8.30
N ILE A 473 20.69 -10.98 -7.80
CA ILE A 473 20.37 -10.82 -6.39
C ILE A 473 19.40 -11.93 -6.03
N ASP A 474 19.88 -12.90 -5.29
CA ASP A 474 19.06 -14.02 -4.84
C ASP A 474 18.72 -13.86 -3.37
N ILE A 475 17.43 -13.92 -3.07
CA ILE A 475 16.91 -13.97 -1.70
C ILE A 475 16.48 -15.43 -1.47
N ASP A 476 17.36 -16.19 -0.81
CA ASP A 476 17.20 -17.62 -0.56
C ASP A 476 16.10 -17.88 0.47
N LEU A 477 14.92 -18.22 -0.04
CA LEU A 477 13.72 -18.49 0.77
C LEU A 477 13.06 -19.80 0.36
N ARG A 478 12.89 -20.69 1.32
CA ARG A 478 11.97 -21.82 1.19
C ARG A 478 10.55 -21.34 1.46
N ILE A 479 9.88 -20.84 0.42
CA ILE A 479 8.52 -20.33 0.53
C ILE A 479 7.55 -21.50 0.72
N PRO A 480 6.83 -21.61 1.85
CA PRO A 480 5.88 -22.69 2.09
C PRO A 480 4.75 -22.67 1.05
N SER A 481 4.30 -23.83 0.59
CA SER A 481 3.08 -23.92 -0.22
C SER A 481 1.84 -23.76 0.66
N SER A 482 0.81 -23.15 0.13
CA SER A 482 -0.48 -22.97 0.82
C SER A 482 -1.62 -22.83 -0.19
N GLY A 483 -2.87 -22.99 0.27
CA GLY A 483 -4.04 -23.06 -0.59
C GLY A 483 -4.28 -21.81 -1.44
N LEU A 484 -3.98 -20.61 -0.91
CA LEU A 484 -4.07 -19.35 -1.63
C LEU A 484 -2.73 -18.88 -2.21
N ASP A 485 -1.67 -19.68 -2.08
CA ASP A 485 -0.29 -19.24 -2.31
C ASP A 485 0.10 -17.99 -1.49
N LEU A 486 -0.51 -17.86 -0.30
CA LEU A 486 -0.41 -16.74 0.62
C LEU A 486 1.04 -16.32 0.92
N PHE A 487 1.91 -17.31 1.12
CA PHE A 487 3.27 -17.04 1.57
C PHE A 487 4.18 -16.46 0.48
N SER A 488 3.86 -16.65 -0.80
CA SER A 488 4.57 -15.99 -1.90
C SER A 488 4.25 -14.50 -1.94
N HIS A 489 2.97 -14.16 -1.85
CA HIS A 489 2.50 -12.78 -1.76
C HIS A 489 3.13 -12.06 -0.56
N ILE A 490 3.13 -12.69 0.61
CA ILE A 490 3.79 -12.16 1.82
C ILE A 490 5.30 -11.96 1.59
N ALA A 491 6.00 -12.94 1.02
CA ALA A 491 7.45 -12.83 0.81
C ALA A 491 7.79 -11.65 -0.13
N VAL A 492 7.10 -11.55 -1.28
CA VAL A 492 7.27 -10.43 -2.22
C VAL A 492 6.98 -9.11 -1.53
N LYS A 493 5.86 -9.02 -0.81
CA LYS A 493 5.46 -7.81 -0.08
C LYS A 493 6.51 -7.36 0.94
N LEU A 494 6.99 -8.28 1.80
CA LEU A 494 8.01 -7.98 2.82
C LEU A 494 9.30 -7.47 2.18
N ILE A 495 9.78 -8.13 1.12
CA ILE A 495 10.99 -7.75 0.40
C ILE A 495 10.83 -6.37 -0.24
N PHE A 496 9.76 -6.17 -1.02
CA PHE A 496 9.52 -4.91 -1.73
C PHE A 496 9.32 -3.73 -0.78
N ASN A 497 8.53 -3.90 0.27
CA ASN A 497 8.32 -2.83 1.25
C ASN A 497 9.60 -2.50 2.02
N CYS A 498 10.44 -3.50 2.31
CA CYS A 498 11.71 -3.30 2.99
C CYS A 498 12.70 -2.54 2.10
N PHE A 499 13.07 -3.09 0.93
CA PHE A 499 14.11 -2.46 0.11
C PHE A 499 13.68 -1.09 -0.37
N SER A 500 12.41 -0.90 -0.80
CA SER A 500 11.94 0.39 -1.31
C SER A 500 12.00 1.48 -0.25
N THR A 501 11.69 1.13 1.01
CA THR A 501 11.79 2.06 2.14
C THR A 501 13.24 2.40 2.45
N VAL A 502 14.15 1.42 2.41
CA VAL A 502 15.58 1.63 2.65
C VAL A 502 16.20 2.48 1.53
N SER A 503 15.83 2.25 0.27
CA SER A 503 16.24 3.10 -0.87
C SER A 503 15.87 4.56 -0.63
N MET A 504 14.63 4.81 -0.19
CA MET A 504 14.12 6.15 0.08
C MET A 504 14.78 6.80 1.31
N ALA A 505 15.14 6.01 2.32
CA ALA A 505 15.95 6.47 3.44
C ALA A 505 17.34 6.92 2.99
N ARG A 506 18.00 6.15 2.11
CA ARG A 506 19.34 6.46 1.57
C ARG A 506 19.37 7.77 0.81
N ILE A 507 18.36 8.06 0.01
CA ILE A 507 18.27 9.31 -0.77
C ILE A 507 17.65 10.48 0.02
N GLY A 508 17.52 10.36 1.36
CA GLY A 508 17.15 11.47 2.23
C GLY A 508 15.66 11.83 2.26
N ARG A 509 14.75 10.91 1.88
CA ARG A 509 13.30 11.13 1.97
C ARG A 509 12.70 10.78 3.34
N ILE A 510 13.51 10.24 4.25
CA ILE A 510 13.13 9.84 5.60
C ILE A 510 14.08 10.51 6.61
N SER A 511 13.55 10.98 7.73
CA SER A 511 14.33 11.46 8.89
C SER A 511 13.91 10.69 10.14
N SER A 512 14.87 10.17 10.92
CA SER A 512 14.60 9.13 11.92
C SER A 512 13.88 7.97 11.24
N ASN A 513 12.59 7.79 11.50
CA ASN A 513 11.63 6.90 10.84
C ASN A 513 10.35 7.64 10.45
N TRP A 514 10.45 8.93 10.14
CA TRP A 514 9.36 9.77 9.68
C TRP A 514 9.49 10.07 8.18
N MET A 515 8.37 9.97 7.46
CA MET A 515 8.26 10.32 6.05
C MET A 515 8.27 11.84 5.88
N ILE A 516 9.44 12.44 5.71
CA ILE A 516 9.55 13.89 5.56
C ILE A 516 9.16 14.39 4.16
N GLN A 517 9.08 13.50 3.18
CA GLN A 517 8.56 13.78 1.84
C GLN A 517 7.11 13.29 1.67
N VAL A 518 6.22 13.67 2.58
CA VAL A 518 4.78 13.35 2.51
C VAL A 518 4.01 14.48 1.82
N SER A 519 3.09 14.12 0.93
CA SER A 519 2.16 15.08 0.32
C SER A 519 0.89 15.20 1.18
N PRO A 520 0.57 16.37 1.78
CA PRO A 520 -0.61 16.55 2.62
C PRO A 520 -1.88 16.77 1.77
N THR A 521 -2.28 15.74 1.01
CA THR A 521 -3.39 15.83 0.04
C THR A 521 -4.77 15.72 0.67
N ASN A 522 -4.88 15.14 1.87
CA ASN A 522 -6.13 14.97 2.62
C ASN A 522 -5.98 15.39 4.10
N LYS A 523 -7.10 15.39 4.84
CA LYS A 523 -7.15 15.87 6.23
C LYS A 523 -6.24 15.08 7.18
N LYS A 524 -6.18 13.75 7.02
CA LYS A 524 -5.28 12.88 7.81
C LYS A 524 -3.82 13.19 7.55
N LEU A 525 -3.44 13.41 6.29
CA LEU A 525 -2.06 13.72 5.91
C LEU A 525 -1.66 15.14 6.34
N ILE A 526 -2.60 16.09 6.47
CA ILE A 526 -2.34 17.41 7.07
C ILE A 526 -2.00 17.29 8.57
N ASP A 527 -2.75 16.50 9.35
CA ASP A 527 -2.42 16.21 10.75
C ASP A 527 -1.04 15.56 10.87
N ARG A 528 -0.77 14.53 10.04
CA ARG A 528 0.53 13.85 10.02
C ARG A 528 1.68 14.79 9.68
N ALA A 529 1.56 15.59 8.62
CA ALA A 529 2.55 16.58 8.23
C ALA A 529 2.83 17.58 9.36
N THR A 530 1.78 18.06 10.01
CA THR A 530 1.88 18.96 11.17
C THR A 530 2.66 18.33 12.32
N ARG A 531 2.36 17.06 12.65
CA ARG A 531 3.06 16.33 13.71
C ARG A 531 4.52 16.05 13.38
N ILE A 532 4.83 15.71 12.13
CA ILE A 532 6.22 15.51 11.69
C ILE A 532 7.03 16.79 11.87
N ILE A 533 6.49 17.93 11.43
CA ILE A 533 7.13 19.24 11.64
C ILE A 533 7.33 19.50 13.13
N SER A 534 6.28 19.34 13.94
CA SER A 534 6.33 19.56 15.39
C SER A 534 7.38 18.68 16.07
N HIS A 535 7.41 17.40 15.74
CA HIS A 535 8.33 16.42 16.33
C HIS A 535 9.79 16.72 15.99
N ILE A 536 10.10 17.02 14.72
CA ILE A 536 11.48 17.22 14.27
C ILE A 536 12.01 18.60 14.69
N THR A 537 11.16 19.63 14.72
CA THR A 537 11.60 21.01 15.02
C THR A 537 11.44 21.40 16.49
N GLY A 538 10.65 20.67 17.27
CA GLY A 538 10.27 21.07 18.63
C GLY A 538 9.23 22.21 18.69
N MET A 539 8.75 22.72 17.55
CA MET A 539 7.63 23.66 17.51
C MET A 539 6.35 23.02 18.05
N ASN A 540 5.47 23.80 18.66
CA ASN A 540 4.17 23.28 19.08
C ASN A 540 3.25 23.03 17.87
N TYR A 541 2.23 22.17 18.04
CA TYR A 541 1.33 21.75 16.96
C TYR A 541 0.71 22.92 16.19
N ARG A 542 0.27 23.99 16.88
CA ARG A 542 -0.35 25.16 16.23
C ARG A 542 0.64 25.93 15.35
N GLN A 543 1.85 26.14 15.86
CA GLN A 543 2.94 26.77 15.10
C GLN A 543 3.30 25.93 13.88
N SER A 544 3.51 24.62 14.05
CA SER A 544 3.80 23.70 12.95
C SER A 544 2.71 23.67 11.89
N CYS A 545 1.44 23.72 12.30
CA CYS A 545 0.31 23.73 11.39
C CYS A 545 0.28 25.03 10.57
N THR A 546 0.56 26.16 11.21
CA THR A 546 0.64 27.47 10.55
C THR A 546 1.77 27.50 9.53
N GLU A 547 2.95 27.00 9.89
CA GLU A 547 4.10 26.88 8.97
C GLU A 547 3.80 25.97 7.77
N LEU A 548 3.07 24.87 7.98
CA LEU A 548 2.62 23.99 6.91
C LEU A 548 1.67 24.70 5.94
N PHE A 549 0.64 25.38 6.45
CA PHE A 549 -0.33 26.11 5.61
C PHE A 549 0.32 27.28 4.87
N LEU A 550 1.26 27.98 5.50
CA LEU A 550 2.10 28.99 4.85
C LEU A 550 2.82 28.41 3.64
N GLU A 551 3.42 27.23 3.81
CA GLU A 551 4.17 26.58 2.74
C GLU A 551 3.26 26.08 1.61
N LEU A 552 2.09 25.54 1.94
CA LEU A 552 1.08 25.15 0.96
C LEU A 552 0.64 26.32 0.08
N GLU A 553 0.45 27.50 0.66
CA GLU A 553 0.10 28.73 -0.07
C GLU A 553 1.24 29.27 -0.94
N ASN A 554 2.49 29.11 -0.50
CA ASN A 554 3.66 29.48 -1.30
C ASN A 554 3.85 28.52 -2.49
N SER A 555 3.59 27.24 -2.26
CA SER A 555 3.69 26.18 -3.27
C SER A 555 2.64 26.35 -4.36
N ALA A 556 1.40 26.69 -4.01
CA ALA A 556 0.33 26.99 -4.99
C ALA A 556 0.71 28.13 -5.95
N THR A 557 1.49 29.13 -5.49
CA THR A 557 2.03 30.20 -6.36
C THR A 557 3.27 29.80 -7.16
N THR A 558 3.90 28.66 -6.86
CA THR A 558 5.17 28.21 -7.48
C THR A 558 4.96 27.07 -8.48
N ILE A 559 3.93 26.24 -8.28
CA ILE A 559 3.57 25.12 -9.19
C ILE A 559 3.25 25.61 -10.61
N GLU A 560 2.75 26.84 -10.78
CA GLU A 560 2.56 27.46 -12.11
C GLU A 560 3.89 27.81 -12.84
N ARG A 561 5.06 27.63 -12.21
CA ARG A 561 6.35 28.14 -12.71
C ARG A 561 7.51 27.14 -12.78
N THR A 562 7.33 25.88 -12.39
CA THR A 562 8.45 24.92 -12.35
C THR A 562 8.21 23.68 -13.21
N THR A 563 9.02 23.52 -14.26
CA THR A 563 9.20 22.32 -15.08
C THR A 563 10.17 21.30 -14.44
N SER A 564 10.45 21.42 -13.13
CA SER A 564 11.43 20.56 -12.46
C SER A 564 10.86 19.15 -12.25
N PRO A 565 11.61 18.09 -12.57
CA PRO A 565 11.17 16.70 -12.41
C PRO A 565 11.01 16.28 -10.94
N GLU A 566 11.54 17.06 -9.99
CA GLU A 566 11.43 16.78 -8.57
C GLU A 566 10.72 17.94 -7.83
N THR A 567 9.56 17.65 -7.27
CA THR A 567 8.89 18.56 -6.34
C THR A 567 9.25 18.13 -4.93
N GLU A 568 9.75 19.04 -4.10
CA GLU A 568 9.95 18.78 -2.68
C GLU A 568 8.62 18.94 -1.91
N SER A 569 8.40 18.20 -0.83
CA SER A 569 7.17 18.34 -0.05
C SER A 569 7.13 19.65 0.76
N PRO A 570 5.93 20.17 1.08
CA PRO A 570 5.81 21.28 2.02
C PRO A 570 6.48 21.01 3.38
N VAL A 571 6.41 19.77 3.87
CA VAL A 571 7.06 19.36 5.12
C VAL A 571 8.58 19.52 5.02
N ALA A 572 9.20 18.93 4.02
CA ALA A 572 10.64 19.01 3.82
C ALA A 572 11.14 20.46 3.65
N ARG A 573 10.38 21.31 2.93
CA ARG A 573 10.68 22.75 2.82
C ARG A 573 10.64 23.47 4.17
N VAL A 574 9.61 23.21 4.99
CA VAL A 574 9.52 23.78 6.35
C VAL A 574 10.72 23.34 7.20
N LEU A 575 11.05 22.05 7.17
CA LEU A 575 12.19 21.51 7.94
C LEU A 575 13.52 22.11 7.49
N ARG A 576 13.76 22.22 6.18
CA ARG A 576 14.97 22.84 5.64
C ARG A 576 15.09 24.31 6.04
N ARG A 577 14.01 25.08 5.91
CA ARG A 577 13.96 26.49 6.35
C ARG A 577 14.25 26.61 7.84
N TYR A 578 13.65 25.74 8.65
CA TYR A 578 13.87 25.72 10.09
C TYR A 578 15.34 25.42 10.43
N ALA A 579 15.92 24.39 9.82
CA ALA A 579 17.32 24.02 10.03
C ALA A 579 18.27 25.17 9.67
N ALA A 580 18.09 25.80 8.50
CA ALA A 580 18.92 26.92 8.05
C ALA A 580 18.93 28.09 9.06
N ASN A 581 17.79 28.38 9.68
CA ASN A 581 17.65 29.45 10.68
C ASN A 581 18.22 29.10 12.06
N HIS A 582 18.55 27.84 12.34
CA HIS A 582 19.00 27.37 13.67
C HIS A 582 20.41 26.76 13.66
N THR A 583 21.07 26.65 12.50
CA THR A 583 22.50 26.31 12.37
C THR A 583 23.45 27.51 12.41
N GLU A 584 22.93 28.74 12.52
CA GLU A 584 23.75 29.97 12.69
C GLU A 584 24.01 30.35 14.17
N HIS A 585 23.72 29.46 15.11
CA HIS A 585 24.01 29.56 16.54
C HIS A 585 24.64 28.26 17.05
#